data_AF-C1MQB8-F1
#
_entry.id   AF-C1MQB8-F1
#
_cell.length_a   1.000
_cell.length_b   1.000
_cell.length_c   1.000
_cell.angle_alpha   90.00
_cell.angle_beta   90.00
_cell.angle_gamma   90.00
#
_symmetry.space_group_name_H-M   'P 1'
#
loop_
_entity.id
_entity.type
_entity.pdbx_description
1 polymer ?
#
loop_
_entity_poly.entity_id
_entity_poly.type
_entity_poly.pdbx_seq_one_letter_code
_entity_poly.pdbx_strand_id
1 'polypeptide(L)'
;MRAASAAAALGPAVSRPRHRRRRGAPPIAARASDDLGLTLEAPGWSGGYGTGGRVWSSSDVLIEFLRENDDVVRDASVVELGSGTGAVGIAAAALGARSVILSDGGSDSLVRLAKDNASRNVASGAIDGEKTTIDVAAYRWNDAAPPPEIIAAAPFDLILGSDCTYSVSAHGALCDAVKALLALRGGGGEESENGDGGGGGRCRVILGHQHRTFAAFLAGRGFAANGWGRDPHLDMFVETARGRGLVANEIQTTKLRWHGLLNVTLLELTIA
;
A
#
# COMPACT_ATOMS: atom_id res chain seq x y z
N MET A 1 66.72 18.86 51.40
CA MET A 1 65.69 17.89 50.96
C MET A 1 65.34 18.16 49.50
N ARG A 2 65.92 17.41 48.57
CA ARG A 2 65.48 17.29 47.18
C ARG A 2 65.45 15.79 46.87
N ALA A 3 64.29 15.27 46.50
CA ALA A 3 64.14 13.91 46.00
C ALA A 3 63.58 13.99 44.58
N ALA A 4 64.31 13.41 43.64
CA ALA A 4 63.91 13.11 42.27
C ALA A 4 62.86 11.97 42.29
N SER A 5 61.74 12.12 41.59
CA SER A 5 61.44 11.62 40.25
C SER A 5 61.50 10.09 40.09
N ALA A 6 60.33 9.48 39.87
CA ALA A 6 60.13 8.38 38.94
C ALA A 6 58.64 8.34 38.51
N ALA A 7 58.42 8.40 37.21
CA ALA A 7 57.11 8.32 36.56
C ALA A 7 56.65 6.85 36.42
N ALA A 8 55.36 6.60 36.62
CA ALA A 8 54.69 5.38 36.18
C ALA A 8 53.64 5.76 35.12
N ALA A 9 53.82 5.23 33.92
CA ALA A 9 52.98 5.46 32.76
C ALA A 9 51.62 4.74 32.92
N LEU A 10 50.52 5.49 32.75
CA LEU A 10 49.16 4.96 32.63
C LEU A 10 48.91 4.59 31.16
N GLY A 11 48.56 3.33 30.90
CA GLY A 11 48.14 2.85 29.58
C GLY A 11 46.80 3.45 29.12
N PRO A 12 46.46 3.34 27.82
CA PRO A 12 45.30 4.00 27.25
C PRO A 12 43.99 3.38 27.75
N ALA A 13 43.03 4.22 28.09
CA ALA A 13 41.70 3.83 28.53
C ALA A 13 40.94 3.08 27.42
N VAL A 14 40.59 1.82 27.67
CA VAL A 14 39.68 1.04 26.82
C VAL A 14 38.29 1.68 26.86
N SER A 15 37.87 2.28 25.74
CA SER A 15 36.53 2.84 25.60
C SER A 15 35.48 1.72 25.63
N ARG A 16 34.61 1.73 26.64
CA ARG A 16 33.43 0.85 26.68
C ARG A 16 32.53 1.14 25.48
N PRO A 17 32.03 0.12 24.76
CA PRO A 17 31.11 0.34 23.66
C PRO A 17 29.81 0.93 24.23
N ARG A 18 29.37 2.07 23.67
CA ARG A 18 28.07 2.65 23.98
C ARG A 18 27.01 1.60 23.66
N HIS A 19 26.29 1.13 24.67
CA HIS A 19 25.09 0.33 24.47
C HIS A 19 24.15 1.11 23.54
N ARG A 20 24.09 0.70 22.28
CA ARG A 20 23.03 1.11 21.36
C ARG A 20 21.75 0.61 22.01
N ARG A 21 20.93 1.52 22.54
CA ARG A 21 19.57 1.18 22.98
C ARG A 21 18.94 0.35 21.87
N ARG A 22 18.64 -0.92 22.14
CA ARG A 22 17.76 -1.70 21.27
C ARG A 22 16.47 -0.87 21.19
N ARG A 23 16.17 -0.30 20.00
CA ARG A 23 14.83 0.22 19.75
C ARG A 23 13.92 -0.99 19.92
N GLY A 24 13.13 -0.99 21.00
CA GLY A 24 12.05 -1.95 21.15
C GLY A 24 11.14 -1.87 19.93
N ALA A 25 10.48 -2.96 19.59
CA ALA A 25 9.42 -2.91 18.59
C ALA A 25 8.48 -1.75 18.97
N PRO A 26 8.08 -0.89 18.01
CA PRO A 26 7.16 0.19 18.31
C PRO A 26 5.89 -0.41 18.95
N PRO A 27 5.21 0.33 19.84
CA PRO A 27 3.87 -0.06 20.27
C PRO A 27 3.00 -0.27 19.03
N ILE A 28 1.88 -1.01 19.18
CA ILE A 28 0.88 -1.09 18.11
C ILE A 28 0.63 0.34 17.66
N ALA A 29 1.09 0.69 16.45
CA ALA A 29 0.96 2.05 15.95
C ALA A 29 -0.51 2.42 16.06
N ALA A 30 -0.81 3.65 16.52
CA ALA A 30 -2.12 4.22 16.25
C ALA A 30 -2.41 3.99 14.76
N ARG A 31 -3.66 3.65 14.40
CA ARG A 31 -3.97 3.39 12.99
C ARG A 31 -3.61 4.66 12.24
N ALA A 32 -2.86 4.56 11.15
CA ALA A 32 -2.42 5.75 10.41
C ALA A 32 -3.62 6.57 9.91
N SER A 33 -4.79 5.92 9.75
CA SER A 33 -6.07 6.57 9.51
C SER A 33 -6.53 7.50 10.64
N ASP A 34 -6.24 7.16 11.90
CA ASP A 34 -6.67 7.93 13.06
C ASP A 34 -5.88 9.26 13.16
N ASP A 35 -4.59 9.23 12.79
CA ASP A 35 -3.73 10.41 12.73
C ASP A 35 -4.20 11.44 11.68
N LEU A 36 -4.87 10.96 10.61
CA LEU A 36 -5.47 11.80 9.57
C LEU A 36 -6.89 12.28 9.93
N GLY A 37 -7.39 11.95 11.12
CA GLY A 37 -8.75 12.29 11.55
C GLY A 37 -9.84 11.57 10.75
N LEU A 38 -9.52 10.45 10.10
CA LEU A 38 -10.47 9.72 9.28
C LEU A 38 -11.45 8.92 10.14
N THR A 39 -12.74 8.99 9.79
CA THR A 39 -13.78 8.19 10.44
C THR A 39 -14.20 7.05 9.52
N LEU A 40 -13.68 5.85 9.79
CA LEU A 40 -13.94 4.64 8.99
C LEU A 40 -14.79 3.63 9.74
N GLU A 41 -15.83 3.16 9.09
CA GLU A 41 -16.57 1.97 9.51
C GLU A 41 -15.87 0.73 8.95
N ALA A 42 -15.61 -0.24 9.83
CA ALA A 42 -14.92 -1.49 9.52
C ALA A 42 -15.60 -2.65 10.26
N PRO A 43 -16.77 -3.12 9.78
CA PRO A 43 -17.62 -4.09 10.46
C PRO A 43 -17.01 -5.51 10.53
N GLY A 44 -15.88 -5.74 9.86
CA GLY A 44 -15.22 -7.04 9.79
C GLY A 44 -15.91 -7.98 8.79
N TRP A 45 -15.97 -9.26 9.12
CA TRP A 45 -16.42 -10.31 8.19
C TRP A 45 -17.95 -10.47 8.05
N SER A 46 -18.73 -9.85 8.94
CA SER A 46 -20.18 -10.02 8.99
C SER A 46 -20.90 -9.18 7.91
N GLY A 47 -22.23 -9.21 7.84
CA GLY A 47 -23.01 -8.28 6.99
C GLY A 47 -22.79 -8.39 5.46
N GLY A 48 -22.17 -9.46 5.00
CA GLY A 48 -21.84 -9.65 3.58
C GLY A 48 -20.58 -8.93 3.11
N TYR A 49 -19.79 -8.33 4.01
CA TYR A 49 -18.58 -7.57 3.65
C TYR A 49 -17.35 -8.45 3.36
N GLY A 50 -17.35 -9.70 3.86
CA GLY A 50 -16.24 -10.62 3.69
C GLY A 50 -14.92 -10.07 4.26
N THR A 51 -13.80 -10.36 3.61
CA THR A 51 -12.48 -9.83 4.00
C THR A 51 -12.34 -8.32 3.80
N GLY A 52 -13.15 -7.71 2.92
CA GLY A 52 -13.09 -6.29 2.61
C GLY A 52 -13.64 -5.39 3.72
N GLY A 53 -14.47 -5.90 4.63
CA GLY A 53 -15.03 -5.12 5.73
C GLY A 53 -14.05 -4.76 6.85
N ARG A 54 -12.75 -5.07 6.70
CA ARG A 54 -11.71 -4.82 7.69
C ARG A 54 -10.65 -3.88 7.13
N VAL A 55 -10.14 -2.97 7.97
CA VAL A 55 -8.88 -2.28 7.73
C VAL A 55 -7.73 -3.22 8.06
N TRP A 56 -6.99 -3.66 7.04
CA TRP A 56 -5.83 -4.55 7.17
C TRP A 56 -4.58 -3.79 7.57
N SER A 57 -3.62 -4.47 8.19
CA SER A 57 -2.38 -3.81 8.65
C SER A 57 -1.53 -3.28 7.48
N SER A 58 -1.68 -3.86 6.29
CA SER A 58 -1.08 -3.29 5.07
C SER A 58 -1.67 -1.94 4.70
N SER A 59 -2.94 -1.66 5.06
CA SER A 59 -3.56 -0.35 4.81
C SER A 59 -2.89 0.70 5.68
N ASP A 60 -2.70 0.43 6.97
CA ASP A 60 -2.00 1.36 7.88
C ASP A 60 -0.57 1.65 7.39
N VAL A 61 0.19 0.62 7.00
CA VAL A 61 1.56 0.79 6.51
C VAL A 61 1.60 1.52 5.17
N LEU A 62 0.66 1.28 4.27
CA LEU A 62 0.57 1.98 2.99
C LEU A 62 0.14 3.44 3.17
N ILE A 63 -0.79 3.73 4.09
CA ILE A 63 -1.17 5.10 4.44
C ILE A 63 0.04 5.86 5.00
N GLU A 64 0.80 5.26 5.91
CA GLU A 64 2.00 5.90 6.45
C GLU A 64 3.04 6.16 5.36
N PHE A 65 3.22 5.21 4.43
CA PHE A 65 4.07 5.43 3.26
C PHE A 65 3.60 6.63 2.41
N LEU A 66 2.30 6.78 2.17
CA LEU A 66 1.77 7.94 1.43
C LEU A 66 1.96 9.25 2.19
N ARG A 67 1.87 9.24 3.53
CA ARG A 67 2.15 10.42 4.36
C ARG A 67 3.62 10.82 4.29
N GLU A 68 4.53 9.86 4.33
CA GLU A 68 5.98 10.09 4.25
C GLU A 68 6.43 10.50 2.83
N ASN A 69 5.61 10.25 1.81
CA ASN A 69 5.87 10.53 0.40
C ASN A 69 4.70 11.33 -0.21
N ASP A 70 4.35 12.46 0.43
CA ASP A 70 3.19 13.26 0.05
C ASP A 70 3.22 13.77 -1.39
N ASP A 71 4.41 13.88 -1.97
CA ASP A 71 4.65 14.31 -3.35
C ASP A 71 4.08 13.33 -4.38
N VAL A 72 3.92 12.07 -4.01
CA VAL A 72 3.39 11.01 -4.87
C VAL A 72 1.86 11.06 -4.94
N VAL A 73 1.20 11.61 -3.92
CA VAL A 73 -0.26 11.60 -3.79
C VAL A 73 -0.89 12.98 -3.99
N ARG A 74 -0.18 14.05 -3.64
CA ARG A 74 -0.69 15.42 -3.77
C ARG A 74 -0.94 15.76 -5.23
N ASP A 75 -2.16 16.20 -5.54
CA ASP A 75 -2.65 16.48 -6.90
C ASP A 75 -2.53 15.27 -7.84
N ALA A 76 -2.56 14.04 -7.33
CA ALA A 76 -2.60 12.83 -8.16
C ALA A 76 -4.04 12.43 -8.52
N SER A 77 -4.23 11.85 -9.71
CA SER A 77 -5.38 11.00 -10.01
C SER A 77 -5.09 9.57 -9.55
N VAL A 78 -5.94 9.04 -8.66
CA VAL A 78 -5.69 7.79 -7.94
C VAL A 78 -6.81 6.78 -8.21
N VAL A 79 -6.45 5.51 -8.38
CA VAL A 79 -7.40 4.40 -8.28
C VAL A 79 -6.90 3.37 -7.27
N GLU A 80 -7.77 2.93 -6.36
CA GLU A 80 -7.49 1.84 -5.42
C GLU A 80 -8.20 0.57 -5.88
N LEU A 81 -7.43 -0.50 -6.11
CA LEU A 81 -7.92 -1.84 -6.40
C LEU A 81 -8.16 -2.62 -5.10
N GLY A 82 -9.33 -3.25 -4.96
CA GLY A 82 -9.68 -4.03 -3.77
C GLY A 82 -9.77 -3.15 -2.53
N SER A 83 -10.47 -2.02 -2.64
CA SER A 83 -10.47 -0.96 -1.62
C SER A 83 -11.09 -1.40 -0.29
N GLY A 84 -11.94 -2.42 -0.27
CA GLY A 84 -12.62 -2.87 0.94
C GLY A 84 -13.39 -1.74 1.61
N THR A 85 -12.95 -1.32 2.80
CA THR A 85 -13.53 -0.16 3.52
C THR A 85 -13.22 1.20 2.87
N GLY A 86 -12.31 1.26 1.90
CA GLY A 86 -11.81 2.49 1.27
C GLY A 86 -10.66 3.16 2.01
N ALA A 87 -10.05 2.50 3.00
CA ALA A 87 -9.15 3.17 3.95
C ALA A 87 -7.98 3.90 3.28
N VAL A 88 -7.32 3.26 2.29
CA VAL A 88 -6.12 3.85 1.69
C VAL A 88 -6.48 4.95 0.70
N GLY A 89 -7.49 4.76 -0.17
CA GLY A 89 -7.93 5.79 -1.10
C GLY A 89 -8.56 7.00 -0.41
N ILE A 90 -9.31 6.80 0.68
CA ILE A 90 -9.83 7.91 1.52
C ILE A 90 -8.67 8.69 2.16
N ALA A 91 -7.63 7.99 2.63
CA ALA A 91 -6.42 8.66 3.12
C ALA A 91 -5.69 9.40 1.99
N ALA A 92 -5.60 8.84 0.78
CA ALA A 92 -5.02 9.52 -0.36
C ALA A 92 -5.78 10.81 -0.70
N ALA A 93 -7.12 10.78 -0.65
CA ALA A 93 -7.96 11.97 -0.80
C ALA A 93 -7.67 13.02 0.29
N ALA A 94 -7.59 12.61 1.57
CA ALA A 94 -7.26 13.51 2.68
C ALA A 94 -5.84 14.09 2.59
N LEU A 95 -4.90 13.37 1.95
CA LEU A 95 -3.54 13.83 1.66
C LEU A 95 -3.44 14.74 0.43
N GLY A 96 -4.58 15.07 -0.19
CA GLY A 96 -4.65 16.06 -1.26
C GLY A 96 -4.55 15.49 -2.66
N ALA A 97 -4.89 14.21 -2.87
CA ALA A 97 -5.16 13.70 -4.22
C ALA A 97 -6.24 14.56 -4.90
N ARG A 98 -6.11 14.79 -6.20
CA ARG A 98 -7.10 15.56 -6.99
C ARG A 98 -8.38 14.74 -7.21
N SER A 99 -8.21 13.47 -7.51
CA SER A 99 -9.32 12.55 -7.77
C SER A 99 -8.97 11.15 -7.28
N VAL A 100 -9.95 10.47 -6.68
CA VAL A 100 -9.79 9.10 -6.19
C VAL A 100 -10.97 8.24 -6.64
N ILE A 101 -10.68 7.10 -7.27
CA ILE A 101 -11.66 6.03 -7.49
C ILE A 101 -11.36 4.87 -6.55
N LEU A 102 -12.26 4.60 -5.61
CA LEU A 102 -12.24 3.37 -4.82
C LEU A 102 -12.89 2.26 -5.63
N SER A 103 -12.23 1.10 -5.77
CA SER A 103 -12.79 -0.02 -6.53
C SER A 103 -12.70 -1.35 -5.80
N ASP A 104 -13.81 -2.10 -5.78
CA ASP A 104 -13.85 -3.43 -5.18
C ASP A 104 -14.81 -4.36 -5.94
N GLY A 105 -14.48 -5.65 -5.99
CA GLY A 105 -15.24 -6.69 -6.69
C GLY A 105 -16.17 -7.51 -5.78
N GLY A 106 -16.25 -7.16 -4.50
CA GLY A 106 -17.06 -7.83 -3.49
C GLY A 106 -18.57 -7.66 -3.67
N SER A 107 -19.28 -7.66 -2.55
CA SER A 107 -20.74 -7.49 -2.50
C SER A 107 -21.15 -6.04 -2.66
N ASP A 108 -22.40 -5.81 -3.05
CA ASP A 108 -22.99 -4.46 -3.08
C ASP A 108 -22.95 -3.77 -1.70
N SER A 109 -23.03 -4.55 -0.62
CA SER A 109 -22.89 -4.01 0.73
C SER A 109 -21.47 -3.50 1.00
N LEU A 110 -20.43 -4.18 0.50
CA LEU A 110 -19.05 -3.71 0.60
C LEU A 110 -18.80 -2.45 -0.22
N VAL A 111 -19.31 -2.39 -1.46
CA VAL A 111 -19.22 -1.18 -2.29
C VAL A 111 -19.94 -0.01 -1.63
N ARG A 112 -21.11 -0.26 -1.03
CA ARG A 112 -21.85 0.75 -0.27
C ARG A 112 -21.10 1.20 0.99
N LEU A 113 -20.45 0.29 1.71
CA LEU A 113 -19.63 0.62 2.88
C LEU A 113 -18.49 1.59 2.50
N ALA A 114 -17.79 1.34 1.39
CA ALA A 114 -16.75 2.25 0.91
C ALA A 114 -17.33 3.64 0.56
N LYS A 115 -18.50 3.68 -0.08
CA LYS A 115 -19.20 4.93 -0.42
C LYS A 115 -19.63 5.72 0.81
N ASP A 116 -20.18 5.04 1.81
CA ASP A 116 -20.62 5.65 3.06
C ASP A 116 -19.40 6.17 3.86
N ASN A 117 -18.29 5.44 3.88
CA ASN A 117 -17.03 5.89 4.46
C ASN A 117 -16.46 7.13 3.74
N ALA A 118 -16.41 7.14 2.40
CA ALA A 118 -15.92 8.29 1.65
C ALA A 118 -16.79 9.54 1.92
N SER A 119 -18.11 9.38 1.81
CA SER A 119 -19.08 10.46 2.05
C SER A 119 -18.96 11.04 3.47
N ARG A 120 -18.75 10.18 4.47
CA ARG A 120 -18.55 10.60 5.86
C ARG A 120 -17.33 11.48 6.04
N ASN A 121 -16.22 11.15 5.37
CA ASN A 121 -14.97 11.89 5.49
C ASN A 121 -14.95 13.20 4.68
N VAL A 122 -15.75 13.29 3.61
CA VAL A 122 -16.06 14.58 2.96
C VAL A 122 -16.93 15.44 3.87
N ALA A 123 -18.00 14.88 4.44
CA ALA A 123 -18.91 15.62 5.31
C ALA A 123 -18.26 16.12 6.63
N SER A 124 -17.27 15.39 7.15
CA SER A 124 -16.52 15.82 8.34
C SER A 124 -15.45 16.88 8.05
N GLY A 125 -15.17 17.17 6.78
CA GLY A 125 -14.08 18.06 6.35
C GLY A 125 -12.69 17.43 6.42
N ALA A 126 -12.58 16.12 6.66
CA ALA A 126 -11.30 15.41 6.58
C ALA A 126 -10.79 15.31 5.13
N ILE A 127 -11.71 15.29 4.16
CA ILE A 127 -11.44 15.48 2.74
C ILE A 127 -12.04 16.82 2.32
N ASP A 128 -11.23 17.66 1.67
CA ASP A 128 -11.69 18.89 1.05
C ASP A 128 -12.44 18.58 -0.26
N GLY A 129 -13.77 18.42 -0.17
CA GLY A 129 -14.62 18.09 -1.31
C GLY A 129 -14.69 19.16 -2.40
N GLU A 130 -14.16 20.37 -2.18
CA GLU A 130 -14.02 21.38 -3.24
C GLU A 130 -12.78 21.15 -4.10
N LYS A 131 -11.75 20.51 -3.55
CA LYS A 131 -10.46 20.26 -4.22
C LYS A 131 -10.27 18.80 -4.65
N THR A 132 -10.94 17.87 -3.99
CA THR A 132 -10.76 16.44 -4.21
C THR A 132 -12.09 15.79 -4.55
N THR A 133 -12.15 15.12 -5.70
CA THR A 133 -13.26 14.21 -6.02
C THR A 133 -12.95 12.80 -5.51
N ILE A 134 -13.94 12.14 -4.93
CA ILE A 134 -13.83 10.75 -4.50
C ILE A 134 -15.10 9.99 -4.86
N ASP A 135 -14.94 8.97 -5.70
CA ASP A 135 -16.02 8.12 -6.19
C ASP A 135 -15.72 6.64 -5.93
N VAL A 136 -16.75 5.81 -6.06
CA VAL A 136 -16.66 4.36 -5.82
C VAL A 136 -17.24 3.62 -7.01
N ALA A 137 -16.48 2.64 -7.52
CA ALA A 137 -16.85 1.79 -8.64
C ALA A 137 -16.82 0.31 -8.24
N ALA A 138 -17.76 -0.48 -8.74
CA ALA A 138 -17.69 -1.93 -8.60
C ALA A 138 -16.74 -2.47 -9.69
N TYR A 139 -15.67 -3.16 -9.31
CA TYR A 139 -14.72 -3.73 -10.28
C TYR A 139 -14.22 -5.10 -9.85
N ARG A 140 -14.59 -6.14 -10.60
CA ARG A 140 -14.01 -7.46 -10.45
C ARG A 140 -12.88 -7.61 -11.45
N TRP A 141 -11.67 -7.90 -10.95
CA TRP A 141 -10.46 -7.92 -11.80
C TRP A 141 -10.49 -8.94 -12.94
N ASN A 142 -11.35 -9.95 -12.86
CA ASN A 142 -11.56 -10.94 -13.91
C ASN A 142 -12.56 -10.51 -15.00
N ASP A 143 -13.13 -9.31 -14.88
CA ASP A 143 -13.96 -8.73 -15.93
C ASP A 143 -13.10 -8.39 -17.16
N ALA A 144 -13.70 -8.43 -18.35
CA ALA A 144 -12.97 -8.29 -19.62
C ALA A 144 -12.29 -6.93 -19.80
N ALA A 145 -12.81 -5.88 -19.15
CA ALA A 145 -12.28 -4.53 -19.16
C ALA A 145 -12.62 -3.81 -17.85
N PRO A 146 -11.87 -2.75 -17.48
CA PRO A 146 -12.28 -1.86 -16.39
C PRO A 146 -13.67 -1.26 -16.65
N PRO A 147 -14.47 -0.97 -15.61
CA PRO A 147 -15.76 -0.31 -15.75
C PRO A 147 -15.68 1.05 -16.46
N PRO A 148 -16.72 1.50 -17.18
CA PRO A 148 -16.72 2.78 -17.89
C PRO A 148 -16.35 3.99 -17.02
N GLU A 149 -16.77 4.00 -15.75
CA GLU A 149 -16.44 5.04 -14.79
C GLU A 149 -14.95 5.08 -14.43
N ILE A 150 -14.29 3.92 -14.36
CA ILE A 150 -12.84 3.83 -14.16
C ILE A 150 -12.11 4.26 -15.44
N ILE A 151 -12.61 3.86 -16.61
CA ILE A 151 -12.05 4.27 -17.90
C ILE A 151 -12.14 5.79 -18.08
N ALA A 152 -13.27 6.40 -17.74
CA ALA A 152 -13.48 7.84 -17.87
C ALA A 152 -12.61 8.67 -16.91
N ALA A 153 -12.23 8.11 -15.76
CA ALA A 153 -11.34 8.75 -14.79
C ALA A 153 -9.84 8.58 -15.10
N ALA A 154 -9.49 7.69 -16.03
CA ALA A 154 -8.12 7.46 -16.46
C ALA A 154 -7.63 8.60 -17.40
N PRO A 155 -6.30 8.82 -17.52
CA PRO A 155 -5.22 8.08 -16.89
C PRO A 155 -5.05 8.39 -15.40
N PHE A 156 -4.53 7.40 -14.67
CA PHE A 156 -4.17 7.55 -13.26
C PHE A 156 -2.68 7.82 -13.11
N ASP A 157 -2.34 8.68 -12.14
CA ASP A 157 -0.97 8.94 -11.71
C ASP A 157 -0.50 7.88 -10.69
N LEU A 158 -1.45 7.32 -9.93
CA LEU A 158 -1.19 6.35 -8.87
C LEU A 158 -2.25 5.24 -8.83
N ILE A 159 -1.81 3.99 -8.85
CA ILE A 159 -2.63 2.81 -8.61
C ILE A 159 -2.24 2.22 -7.26
N LEU A 160 -3.21 2.03 -6.38
CA LEU A 160 -3.02 1.50 -5.02
C LEU A 160 -3.72 0.16 -4.86
N GLY A 161 -3.27 -0.64 -3.90
CA GLY A 161 -4.00 -1.81 -3.43
C GLY A 161 -3.43 -2.33 -2.12
N SER A 162 -4.30 -2.63 -1.15
CA SER A 162 -3.88 -3.11 0.17
C SER A 162 -4.33 -4.54 0.40
N ASP A 163 -3.36 -5.41 0.69
CA ASP A 163 -3.54 -6.83 0.93
C ASP A 163 -4.20 -7.62 -0.21
N CYS A 164 -4.17 -7.11 -1.44
CA CYS A 164 -4.82 -7.73 -2.60
C CYS A 164 -4.16 -9.03 -3.09
N THR A 165 -2.94 -9.30 -2.62
CA THR A 165 -2.09 -10.42 -3.08
C THR A 165 -2.22 -11.67 -2.20
N TYR A 166 -3.16 -11.69 -1.26
CA TYR A 166 -3.36 -12.82 -0.34
C TYR A 166 -3.92 -14.09 -1.00
N SER A 167 -4.72 -13.94 -2.06
CA SER A 167 -5.37 -15.05 -2.73
C SER A 167 -4.61 -15.41 -4.00
N VAL A 168 -3.95 -16.58 -3.99
CA VAL A 168 -3.16 -17.08 -5.15
C VAL A 168 -4.01 -17.16 -6.41
N SER A 169 -5.26 -17.57 -6.31
CA SER A 169 -6.17 -17.66 -7.47
C SER A 169 -6.49 -16.31 -8.09
N ALA A 170 -6.33 -15.21 -7.35
CA ALA A 170 -6.60 -13.85 -7.82
C ALA A 170 -5.36 -13.14 -8.38
N HIS A 171 -4.14 -13.66 -8.17
CA HIS A 171 -2.89 -13.01 -8.59
C HIS A 171 -2.90 -12.65 -10.07
N GLY A 172 -3.36 -13.58 -10.92
CA GLY A 172 -3.38 -13.37 -12.36
C GLY A 172 -4.35 -12.26 -12.78
N ALA A 173 -5.56 -12.27 -12.23
CA ALA A 173 -6.57 -11.26 -12.52
C ALA A 173 -6.12 -9.87 -12.03
N LEU A 174 -5.50 -9.79 -10.84
CA LEU A 174 -4.94 -8.53 -10.33
C LEU A 174 -3.86 -7.96 -11.26
N CYS A 175 -2.95 -8.81 -11.75
CA CYS A 175 -1.93 -8.39 -12.71
C CYS A 175 -2.54 -7.86 -14.02
N ASP A 176 -3.59 -8.52 -14.52
CA ASP A 176 -4.28 -8.07 -15.74
C ASP A 176 -5.01 -6.75 -15.53
N ALA A 177 -5.67 -6.57 -14.39
CA ALA A 177 -6.31 -5.30 -14.02
C ALA A 177 -5.28 -4.16 -13.96
N VAL A 178 -4.14 -4.36 -13.31
CA VAL A 178 -3.04 -3.38 -13.28
C VAL A 178 -2.58 -3.02 -14.70
N LYS A 179 -2.37 -4.01 -15.57
CA LYS A 179 -1.95 -3.78 -16.95
C LYS A 179 -3.00 -3.04 -17.77
N ALA A 180 -4.28 -3.39 -17.61
CA ALA A 180 -5.38 -2.73 -18.30
C ALA A 180 -5.44 -1.24 -17.92
N LEU A 181 -5.31 -0.92 -16.63
CA LEU A 181 -5.29 0.47 -16.15
C LEU A 181 -4.07 1.24 -16.66
N LEU A 182 -2.88 0.62 -16.66
CA LEU A 182 -1.66 1.24 -17.21
C LEU A 182 -1.78 1.51 -18.71
N ALA A 183 -2.47 0.64 -19.46
CA ALA A 183 -2.66 0.79 -20.90
C ALA A 183 -3.60 1.94 -21.30
N LEU A 184 -4.52 2.34 -20.41
CA LEU A 184 -5.44 3.47 -20.67
C LEU A 184 -4.72 4.81 -20.88
N ARG A 185 -3.46 4.92 -20.45
CA ARG A 185 -2.62 6.10 -20.69
C ARG A 185 -2.22 6.28 -22.16
N GLY A 186 -2.18 5.20 -22.93
CA GLY A 186 -1.76 5.21 -24.34
C GLY A 186 -2.89 5.35 -25.36
N GLY A 187 -4.15 5.50 -24.93
CA GLY A 187 -5.32 5.43 -25.80
C GLY A 187 -5.87 6.77 -26.33
N GLY A 188 -5.27 7.90 -25.97
CA GLY A 188 -5.76 9.23 -26.35
C GLY A 188 -4.71 10.09 -27.03
N GLY A 189 -4.72 10.14 -28.36
CA GLY A 189 -4.06 11.17 -29.14
C GLY A 189 -3.08 10.66 -30.19
N GLU A 190 -3.39 10.96 -31.45
CA GLU A 190 -2.44 11.02 -32.56
C GLU A 190 -1.18 11.80 -32.15
N GLU A 191 -0.01 11.33 -32.61
CA GLU A 191 1.27 12.00 -32.46
C GLU A 191 1.18 13.45 -32.98
N SER A 192 0.95 14.39 -32.07
CA SER A 192 1.25 15.80 -32.32
C SER A 192 2.70 16.02 -31.95
N GLU A 193 3.56 15.98 -32.97
CA GLU A 193 4.91 16.58 -32.93
C GLU A 193 4.78 18.07 -32.62
N ASN A 194 4.75 18.42 -31.34
CA ASN A 194 5.14 19.76 -30.87
C ASN A 194 5.58 19.62 -29.42
N GLY A 195 6.89 19.72 -29.23
CA GLY A 195 7.51 19.71 -27.92
C GLY A 195 7.09 20.92 -27.10
N ASP A 196 6.36 20.66 -26.02
CA ASP A 196 6.46 21.41 -24.78
C ASP A 196 6.53 20.41 -23.62
N GLY A 197 7.55 20.56 -22.77
CA GLY A 197 7.99 19.61 -21.76
C GLY A 197 7.13 19.59 -20.50
N GLY A 198 5.84 19.32 -20.65
CA GLY A 198 4.90 19.22 -19.54
C GLY A 198 4.95 17.87 -18.81
N GLY A 199 5.84 17.74 -17.82
CA GLY A 199 5.66 17.01 -16.55
C GLY A 199 4.90 15.67 -16.47
N GLY A 200 4.81 14.86 -17.53
CA GLY A 200 4.05 13.61 -17.55
C GLY A 200 4.73 12.48 -16.77
N GLY A 201 4.80 12.58 -15.44
CA GLY A 201 5.40 11.56 -14.55
C GLY A 201 4.84 10.16 -14.82
N ARG A 202 5.65 9.11 -14.70
CA ARG A 202 5.20 7.72 -14.91
C ARG A 202 4.17 7.34 -13.85
N CYS A 203 3.04 6.74 -14.26
CA CYS A 203 2.08 6.15 -13.32
C CYS A 203 2.80 5.18 -12.37
N ARG A 204 2.59 5.34 -11.06
CA ARG A 204 3.15 4.45 -10.04
C ARG A 204 2.10 3.44 -9.59
N VAL A 205 2.52 2.20 -9.35
CA VAL A 205 1.63 1.14 -8.86
C VAL A 205 2.19 0.60 -7.56
N ILE A 206 1.48 0.80 -6.45
CA ILE A 206 1.95 0.43 -5.12
C ILE A 206 0.96 -0.54 -4.47
N LEU A 207 1.44 -1.75 -4.17
CA LEU A 207 0.65 -2.79 -3.52
C LEU A 207 1.21 -3.13 -2.14
N GLY A 208 0.37 -3.15 -1.11
CA GLY A 208 0.70 -3.70 0.20
C GLY A 208 0.40 -5.19 0.29
N HIS A 209 1.33 -5.98 0.83
CA HIS A 209 1.13 -7.39 1.15
C HIS A 209 1.27 -7.61 2.66
N GLN A 210 0.20 -8.07 3.32
CA GLN A 210 0.30 -8.50 4.70
C GLN A 210 0.73 -9.98 4.77
N HIS A 211 1.89 -10.22 5.39
CA HIS A 211 2.41 -11.56 5.58
C HIS A 211 1.52 -12.36 6.54
N ARG A 212 1.17 -13.59 6.14
CA ARG A 212 0.36 -14.55 6.92
C ARG A 212 1.14 -15.86 7.15
N THR A 213 2.40 -15.72 7.53
CA THR A 213 3.36 -16.84 7.61
C THR A 213 2.94 -18.00 8.51
N PHE A 214 2.24 -17.75 9.61
CA PHE A 214 1.75 -18.84 10.46
C PHE A 214 0.56 -19.58 9.84
N ALA A 215 -0.34 -18.87 9.16
CA ALA A 215 -1.45 -19.49 8.43
C ALA A 215 -0.92 -20.30 7.24
N ALA A 216 0.08 -19.80 6.53
CA ALA A 216 0.76 -20.53 5.46
C ALA A 216 1.44 -21.81 6.00
N PHE A 217 2.11 -21.73 7.15
CA PHE A 217 2.68 -22.90 7.82
C PHE A 217 1.63 -23.96 8.17
N LEU A 218 0.53 -23.56 8.84
CA LEU A 218 -0.57 -24.47 9.18
C LEU A 218 -1.26 -25.08 7.95
N ALA A 219 -1.31 -24.36 6.84
CA ALA A 219 -1.85 -24.84 5.58
C ALA A 219 -0.90 -25.80 4.83
N GLY A 220 0.21 -26.22 5.44
CA GLY A 220 1.18 -27.13 4.83
C GLY A 220 2.04 -26.50 3.75
N ARG A 221 2.03 -25.17 3.61
CA ARG A 221 2.83 -24.42 2.61
C ARG A 221 4.26 -24.14 3.07
N GLY A 222 4.63 -24.60 4.27
CA GLY A 222 5.97 -24.49 4.84
C GLY A 222 6.41 -23.05 5.10
N PHE A 223 7.71 -22.86 5.35
CA PHE A 223 8.34 -21.54 5.32
C PHE A 223 8.79 -21.24 3.89
N ALA A 224 8.70 -19.97 3.47
CA ALA A 224 9.24 -19.57 2.18
C ALA A 224 10.75 -19.89 2.10
N ALA A 225 11.23 -20.18 0.88
CA ALA A 225 12.64 -20.50 0.62
C ALA A 225 13.61 -19.39 1.09
N ASN A 226 13.12 -18.16 1.24
CA ASN A 226 13.90 -16.97 1.62
C ASN A 226 13.89 -16.68 3.14
N GLY A 227 13.44 -17.62 3.97
CA GLY A 227 13.65 -17.58 5.43
C GLY A 227 12.41 -17.35 6.30
N TRP A 228 12.63 -17.36 7.62
CA TRP A 228 11.59 -17.25 8.63
C TRP A 228 10.81 -15.93 8.56
N GLY A 229 9.48 -16.01 8.48
CA GLY A 229 8.60 -14.85 8.50
C GLY A 229 8.31 -14.22 7.12
N ARG A 230 8.74 -14.84 6.01
CA ARG A 230 8.28 -14.49 4.66
C ARG A 230 7.11 -15.39 4.22
N ASP A 231 6.10 -14.76 3.62
CA ASP A 231 4.87 -15.44 3.19
C ASP A 231 5.07 -16.02 1.78
N PRO A 232 4.86 -17.33 1.55
CA PRO A 232 5.00 -17.91 0.22
C PRO A 232 4.04 -17.30 -0.80
N HIS A 233 2.90 -16.72 -0.39
CA HIS A 233 1.98 -16.09 -1.34
C HIS A 233 2.57 -14.84 -1.97
N LEU A 234 3.45 -14.12 -1.26
CA LEU A 234 4.18 -13.00 -1.83
C LEU A 234 5.09 -13.47 -2.96
N ASP A 235 5.83 -14.55 -2.74
CA ASP A 235 6.73 -15.12 -3.76
C ASP A 235 5.96 -15.62 -4.98
N MET A 236 4.83 -16.31 -4.75
CA MET A 236 3.94 -16.75 -5.83
C MET A 236 3.34 -15.57 -6.61
N PHE A 237 3.02 -14.46 -5.94
CA PHE A 237 2.55 -13.25 -6.60
C PHE A 237 3.65 -12.65 -7.48
N VAL A 238 4.87 -12.51 -6.96
CA VAL A 238 6.03 -11.99 -7.72
C VAL A 238 6.30 -12.84 -8.95
N GLU A 239 6.22 -14.17 -8.84
CA GLU A 239 6.36 -15.08 -9.97
C GLU A 239 5.23 -14.91 -11.01
N THR A 240 3.98 -14.80 -10.55
CA THR A 240 2.82 -14.57 -11.42
C THR A 240 2.92 -13.23 -12.14
N ALA A 241 3.32 -12.17 -11.44
CA ALA A 241 3.56 -10.85 -12.01
C ALA A 241 4.62 -10.91 -13.11
N ARG A 242 5.75 -11.58 -12.85
CA ARG A 242 6.81 -11.81 -13.85
C ARG A 242 6.30 -12.54 -15.08
N GLY A 243 5.55 -13.63 -14.88
CA GLY A 243 4.93 -14.40 -15.97
C GLY A 243 3.94 -13.60 -16.81
N ARG A 244 3.42 -12.48 -16.29
CA ARG A 244 2.47 -11.59 -16.98
C ARG A 244 3.12 -10.30 -17.51
N GLY A 245 4.45 -10.18 -17.47
CA GLY A 245 5.18 -9.02 -17.98
C GLY A 245 5.20 -7.83 -17.02
N LEU A 246 5.06 -8.08 -15.72
CA LEU A 246 5.24 -7.10 -14.65
C LEU A 246 6.48 -7.43 -13.82
N VAL A 247 7.17 -6.41 -13.35
CA VAL A 247 8.21 -6.52 -12.33
C VAL A 247 7.63 -5.99 -11.02
N ALA A 248 7.63 -6.83 -9.97
CA ALA A 248 7.23 -6.43 -8.63
C ALA A 248 8.48 -6.24 -7.76
N ASN A 249 8.80 -5.00 -7.44
CA ASN A 249 9.96 -4.63 -6.61
C ASN A 249 9.53 -4.37 -5.17
N GLU A 250 10.16 -5.01 -4.20
CA GLU A 250 9.95 -4.69 -2.78
C GLU A 250 10.61 -3.35 -2.45
N ILE A 251 9.79 -2.36 -2.12
CA ILE A 251 10.27 -1.00 -1.81
C ILE A 251 10.38 -0.75 -0.31
N GLN A 252 9.61 -1.47 0.50
CA GLN A 252 9.63 -1.34 1.96
C GLN A 252 9.11 -2.61 2.63
N THR A 253 9.72 -3.01 3.75
CA THR A 253 9.18 -4.03 4.65
C THR A 253 9.10 -3.52 6.08
N THR A 254 7.89 -3.45 6.62
CA THR A 254 7.63 -2.99 7.98
C THR A 254 7.39 -4.17 8.91
N LYS A 255 8.19 -4.25 9.99
CA LYS A 255 8.05 -5.28 11.03
C LYS A 255 7.10 -4.82 12.13
N LEU A 256 5.83 -5.23 12.06
CA LEU A 256 4.80 -4.80 13.03
C LEU A 256 4.87 -5.52 14.38
N ARG A 257 5.51 -6.69 14.44
CA ARG A 257 5.71 -7.47 15.67
C ARG A 257 7.07 -8.16 15.66
N TRP A 258 7.59 -8.45 16.86
CA TRP A 258 8.89 -9.10 17.05
C TRP A 258 8.99 -10.47 16.36
N HIS A 259 7.87 -11.20 16.25
CA HIS A 259 7.80 -12.53 15.64
C HIS A 259 7.69 -12.51 14.10
N GLY A 260 7.51 -11.34 13.47
CA GLY A 260 7.48 -11.19 12.01
C GLY A 260 6.22 -11.70 11.30
N LEU A 261 5.31 -12.37 12.01
CA LEU A 261 4.12 -13.00 11.41
C LEU A 261 3.03 -12.03 10.91
N LEU A 262 3.21 -10.74 11.14
CA LEU A 262 2.30 -9.67 10.69
C LEU A 262 3.10 -8.58 9.97
N ASN A 263 4.25 -8.94 9.39
CA ASN A 263 5.00 -7.99 8.58
C ASN A 263 4.13 -7.52 7.40
N VAL A 264 4.41 -6.32 6.94
CA VAL A 264 3.86 -5.82 5.68
C VAL A 264 5.01 -5.53 4.75
N THR A 265 4.90 -5.94 3.50
CA THR A 265 5.82 -5.55 2.44
C THR A 265 5.05 -4.72 1.41
N LEU A 266 5.58 -3.57 1.06
CA LEU A 266 5.09 -2.73 -0.03
C LEU A 266 5.88 -3.08 -1.31
N LEU A 267 5.15 -3.23 -2.40
CA LEU A 267 5.65 -3.55 -3.73
C LEU A 267 5.39 -2.38 -4.66
N GLU A 268 6.37 -1.99 -5.45
CA GLU A 268 6.16 -1.16 -6.64
C GLU A 268 6.15 -2.04 -7.89
N LEU A 269 5.08 -1.94 -8.68
CA LEU A 269 4.90 -2.70 -9.91
C LEU A 269 5.24 -1.84 -11.12
N THR A 270 5.99 -2.41 -12.06
CA THR A 270 6.33 -1.78 -13.34
C THR A 270 6.13 -2.75 -14.49
N ILE A 271 5.90 -2.25 -15.70
CA ILE A 271 5.98 -3.06 -16.92
C ILE A 271 7.44 -3.52 -17.10
N ALA A 272 7.61 -4.79 -17.50
CA ALA A 272 8.91 -5.40 -17.78
C ALA A 272 9.48 -4.98 -19.15
#